data_AF-A0A3L8Q5X2-F1
#
_entry.id   AF-A0A3L8Q5X2-F1
#
_cell.length_a   1.000
_cell.length_b   1.000
_cell.length_c   1.000
_cell.angle_alpha   90.00
_cell.angle_beta   90.00
_cell.angle_gamma   90.00
#
_symmetry.space_group_name_H-M   'P 1'
#
loop_
_entity.id
_entity.type
_entity.pdbx_description
1 polymer ?
#
loop_
_entity_poly.entity_id
_entity_poly.type
_entity_poly.pdbx_seq_one_letter_code
_entity_poly.pdbx_strand_id
1 'polypeptide(L)'
;NHAKFQPSASATFSPSGQSCTVSYGSGSVTVVLGWDTLRIQSITVTQQELGLSQEEPTQPFYFADFDGILGMAFPSLAVGGTATALGGMLEQDQLAEPVFSFYFSRQPTYEYGGELILGGIDPGLFQGAITWVPVTQKLYWQVALEEFAIGQSVTSWCSQGCQAIVDTGTFLLTVPQEYLESILEALGAQETSYGYAVDCADTQHMPPIAFGIGGARLALSPSAYVLN
;
A
#
# COMPACT_ATOMS: atom_id res chain seq x y z
N ASN A 1 9.83 1.30 21.25
CA ASN A 1 10.13 2.70 21.62
C ASN A 1 10.23 3.48 20.33
N HIS A 2 9.22 4.30 20.04
CA HIS A 2 9.14 5.06 18.78
C HIS A 2 9.81 6.43 18.89
N ALA A 3 10.36 6.90 17.77
CA ALA A 3 10.78 8.29 17.65
C ALA A 3 9.54 9.21 17.67
N LYS A 4 9.64 10.32 18.40
CA LYS A 4 8.55 11.30 18.50
C LYS A 4 9.00 12.63 17.95
N PHE A 5 8.19 13.19 17.05
CA PHE A 5 8.40 14.54 16.58
C PHE A 5 8.21 15.55 17.73
N GLN A 6 9.10 16.54 17.83
CA GLN A 6 9.07 17.59 18.85
C GLN A 6 8.79 18.94 18.20
N PRO A 7 7.52 19.41 18.19
CA PRO A 7 7.14 20.68 17.57
C PRO A 7 7.97 21.88 18.01
N SER A 8 8.33 21.95 19.29
CA SER A 8 9.12 23.06 19.87
C SER A 8 10.58 23.10 19.41
N ALA A 9 11.09 22.00 18.83
CA ALA A 9 12.45 21.90 18.34
C ALA A 9 12.59 22.29 16.86
N SER A 10 11.48 22.44 16.13
CA SER A 10 11.47 22.81 14.72
C SER A 10 11.19 24.31 14.55
N ALA A 11 12.10 25.01 13.87
CA ALA A 11 11.93 26.43 13.58
C ALA A 11 10.91 26.70 12.45
N THR A 12 10.56 25.66 11.67
CA THR A 12 9.62 25.75 10.55
C THR A 12 8.24 25.16 10.87
N PHE A 13 8.07 24.56 12.05
CA PHE A 13 6.79 24.01 12.46
C PHE A 13 5.76 25.12 12.72
N SER A 14 4.55 24.91 12.22
CA SER A 14 3.39 25.75 12.47
C SER A 14 2.17 24.88 12.82
N PRO A 15 1.57 25.03 14.01
CA PRO A 15 0.38 24.26 14.37
C PRO A 15 -0.84 24.74 13.59
N SER A 16 -1.70 23.82 13.14
CA SER A 16 -3.00 24.20 12.55
C SER A 16 -4.10 24.43 13.59
N GLY A 17 -3.95 23.79 14.75
CA GLY A 17 -4.98 23.76 15.80
C GLY A 17 -6.16 22.85 15.50
N GLN A 18 -6.13 22.14 14.36
CA GLN A 18 -7.15 21.17 14.00
C GLN A 18 -6.76 19.77 14.48
N SER A 19 -7.75 18.97 14.87
CA SER A 19 -7.58 17.56 15.17
C SER A 19 -8.55 16.72 14.34
N CYS A 20 -8.14 15.48 14.06
CA CYS A 20 -8.97 14.52 13.36
C CYS A 20 -8.69 13.10 13.84
N THR A 21 -9.61 12.21 13.50
CA THR A 21 -9.51 10.79 13.82
C THR A 21 -9.36 10.02 12.53
N VAL A 22 -8.31 9.20 12.45
CA VAL A 22 -8.04 8.31 11.32
C VAL A 22 -8.37 6.89 11.76
N SER A 23 -9.22 6.21 11.01
CA SER A 23 -9.65 4.84 11.33
C SER A 23 -8.80 3.81 10.60
N TYR A 24 -8.31 2.83 11.36
CA TYR A 24 -7.65 1.62 10.89
C TYR A 24 -8.47 0.39 11.29
N GLY A 25 -8.22 -0.76 10.67
CA GLY A 25 -8.91 -2.00 11.00
C GLY A 25 -8.76 -2.41 12.48
N SER A 26 -7.66 -2.01 13.13
CA SER A 26 -7.35 -2.31 14.52
C SER A 26 -7.86 -1.28 15.53
N GLY A 27 -8.41 -0.16 15.05
CA GLY A 27 -8.83 0.96 15.91
C GLY A 27 -8.57 2.31 15.26
N SER A 28 -8.73 3.37 16.04
CA SER A 28 -8.59 4.75 15.54
C SER A 28 -7.38 5.43 16.13
N VAL A 29 -6.71 6.26 15.34
CA VAL A 29 -5.64 7.15 15.77
C VAL A 29 -6.18 8.58 15.80
N THR A 30 -6.00 9.27 16.93
CA THR A 30 -6.28 10.71 17.02
C THR A 30 -5.00 11.46 16.67
N VAL A 31 -5.08 12.35 15.68
CA VAL A 31 -3.96 13.20 15.26
C VAL A 31 -4.30 14.68 15.40
N VAL A 32 -3.29 15.49 15.70
CA VAL A 32 -3.33 16.94 15.62
C VAL A 32 -2.56 17.37 14.38
N LEU A 33 -3.15 18.23 13.57
CA LEU A 33 -2.56 18.67 12.32
C LEU A 33 -1.61 19.85 12.55
N GLY A 34 -0.60 19.94 11.69
CA GLY A 34 0.33 21.06 11.62
C GLY A 34 1.13 21.01 10.33
N TRP A 35 1.87 22.07 10.04
CA TRP A 35 2.74 22.16 8.87
C TRP A 35 4.19 22.19 9.29
N ASP A 36 5.04 21.53 8.52
CA ASP A 36 6.48 21.66 8.66
C ASP A 36 7.18 21.38 7.31
N THR A 37 8.50 21.42 7.31
CA THR A 37 9.32 20.97 6.20
C THR A 37 9.50 19.45 6.25
N LEU A 38 8.99 18.74 5.25
CA LEU A 38 9.24 17.32 5.04
C LEU A 38 10.54 17.17 4.22
N ARG A 39 11.48 16.37 4.73
CA ARG A 39 12.70 16.02 4.00
C ARG A 39 12.85 14.51 3.88
N ILE A 40 12.98 14.03 2.64
CA ILE A 40 13.28 12.62 2.32
C ILE A 40 14.55 12.62 1.48
N GLN A 41 15.66 12.23 2.10
CA GLN A 41 17.01 12.36 1.51
C GLN A 41 17.28 13.78 0.97
N SER A 42 17.37 13.94 -0.36
CA SER A 42 17.58 15.22 -1.06
C SER A 42 16.29 15.97 -1.36
N ILE A 43 15.13 15.31 -1.33
CA ILE A 43 13.83 15.94 -1.59
C ILE A 43 13.42 16.75 -0.36
N THR A 44 13.07 18.02 -0.59
CA THR A 44 12.60 18.92 0.47
C THR A 44 11.27 19.55 0.06
N VAL A 45 10.21 19.26 0.81
CA VAL A 45 8.89 19.84 0.63
C VAL A 45 8.61 20.76 1.81
N THR A 46 8.55 22.06 1.54
CA THR A 46 8.21 23.05 2.56
C THR A 46 6.69 23.12 2.76
N GLN A 47 6.25 23.49 3.96
CA GLN A 47 4.83 23.64 4.31
C GLN A 47 3.99 22.37 4.05
N GLN A 48 4.56 21.19 4.25
CA GLN A 48 3.82 19.94 4.19
C GLN A 48 2.95 19.81 5.43
N GLU A 49 1.66 19.55 5.25
CA GLU A 49 0.78 19.20 6.36
C GLU A 49 1.10 17.78 6.86
N LEU A 50 1.18 17.62 8.18
CA LEU A 50 1.51 16.40 8.89
C LEU A 50 0.47 16.16 9.98
N GLY A 51 0.18 14.88 10.25
CA GLY A 51 -0.61 14.46 11.41
C GLY A 51 0.32 14.04 12.54
N LEU A 52 0.25 14.73 13.68
CA LEU A 52 0.96 14.37 14.90
C LEU A 52 0.05 13.47 15.73
N SER A 53 0.39 12.19 15.84
CA SER A 53 -0.37 11.25 16.66
C SER A 53 -0.31 11.63 18.14
N GLN A 54 -1.48 11.60 18.78
CA GLN A 54 -1.65 11.84 20.21
C GLN A 54 -2.04 10.56 20.93
N GLU A 55 -2.93 9.79 20.32
CA GLU A 55 -3.47 8.55 20.85
C GLU A 55 -3.50 7.49 19.75
N GLU A 56 -2.85 6.36 20.02
CA GLU A 56 -2.73 5.21 19.12
C GLU A 56 -3.21 3.95 19.84
N PRO A 57 -3.89 3.02 19.16
CA PRO A 57 -4.21 1.72 19.74
C PRO A 57 -2.92 0.92 19.95
N THR A 58 -2.85 0.15 21.04
CA THR A 58 -1.66 -0.66 21.38
C THR A 58 -1.28 -1.62 20.25
N GLN A 59 -2.26 -2.28 19.63
CA GLN A 59 -2.01 -3.12 18.46
C GLN A 59 -2.57 -2.45 17.20
N PRO A 60 -1.80 -2.42 16.09
CA PRO A 60 -0.44 -2.96 15.92
C PRO A 60 0.68 -1.98 16.34
N PHE A 61 0.37 -0.70 16.59
CA PHE A 61 1.38 0.37 16.55
C PHE A 61 2.47 0.25 17.62
N TYR A 62 2.16 -0.22 18.84
CA TYR A 62 3.16 -0.37 19.90
C TYR A 62 4.27 -1.38 19.56
N PHE A 63 3.95 -2.37 18.74
CA PHE A 63 4.87 -3.44 18.34
C PHE A 63 5.42 -3.26 16.92
N ALA A 64 5.07 -2.15 16.26
CA ALA A 64 5.56 -1.87 14.92
C ALA A 64 7.05 -1.46 14.98
N ASP A 65 7.80 -1.83 13.95
CA ASP A 65 9.17 -1.34 13.77
C ASP A 65 9.21 0.07 13.17
N PHE A 66 8.11 0.52 12.55
CA PHE A 66 7.98 1.85 11.96
C PHE A 66 7.42 2.88 12.96
N ASP A 67 7.78 4.15 12.78
CA ASP A 67 7.32 5.27 13.63
C ASP A 67 6.08 6.00 13.08
N GLY A 68 5.79 5.86 11.79
CA GLY A 68 4.66 6.55 11.16
C GLY A 68 4.39 6.09 9.73
N ILE A 69 3.43 6.74 9.08
CA ILE A 69 2.94 6.39 7.74
C ILE A 69 3.05 7.62 6.83
N LEU A 70 3.66 7.43 5.65
CA LEU A 70 3.64 8.40 4.56
C LEU A 70 2.57 8.02 3.54
N GLY A 71 1.46 8.75 3.52
CA GLY A 71 0.37 8.51 2.57
C GLY A 71 0.76 8.89 1.14
N MET A 72 0.58 7.95 0.21
CA MET A 72 0.92 8.10 -1.21
C MET A 72 -0.32 8.17 -2.13
N ALA A 73 -1.52 8.24 -1.56
CA ALA A 73 -2.78 8.29 -2.30
C ALA A 73 -3.13 9.71 -2.83
N PHE A 74 -4.30 9.85 -3.44
CA PHE A 74 -4.77 11.13 -3.97
C PHE A 74 -5.21 12.09 -2.85
N PRO A 75 -5.13 13.42 -3.06
CA PRO A 75 -5.57 14.43 -2.09
C PRO A 75 -7.02 14.29 -1.63
N SER A 76 -7.88 13.74 -2.47
CA SER A 76 -9.29 13.47 -2.15
C SER A 76 -9.50 12.48 -1.00
N LEU A 77 -8.48 11.68 -0.66
CA LEU A 77 -8.49 10.79 0.51
C LEU A 77 -7.88 11.44 1.75
N ALA A 78 -7.14 12.53 1.60
CA ALA A 78 -6.51 13.23 2.73
C ALA A 78 -7.58 13.87 3.62
N VAL A 79 -7.36 13.82 4.94
CA VAL A 79 -8.23 14.54 5.87
C VAL A 79 -8.18 16.03 5.54
N GLY A 80 -9.35 16.65 5.32
CA GLY A 80 -9.43 18.07 4.97
C GLY A 80 -9.09 18.39 3.50
N GLY A 81 -8.79 17.38 2.67
CA GLY A 81 -8.53 17.56 1.23
C GLY A 81 -7.24 18.33 0.93
N THR A 82 -6.26 18.27 1.84
CA THR A 82 -5.00 19.02 1.76
C THR A 82 -4.00 18.39 0.79
N ALA A 83 -2.95 19.15 0.46
CA ALA A 83 -1.90 18.69 -0.42
C ALA A 83 -1.14 17.51 0.21
N THR A 84 -1.03 16.41 -0.54
CA THR A 84 -0.25 15.24 -0.11
C THR A 84 1.24 15.50 -0.28
N ALA A 85 2.08 14.69 0.36
CA ALA A 85 3.54 14.77 0.19
C ALA A 85 3.94 14.70 -1.29
N LEU A 86 3.35 13.78 -2.07
CA LEU A 86 3.57 13.70 -3.51
C LEU A 86 3.09 14.96 -4.26
N GLY A 87 1.95 15.52 -3.87
CA GLY A 87 1.45 16.78 -4.42
C GLY A 87 2.43 17.92 -4.18
N GLY A 88 2.92 18.06 -2.93
CA GLY A 88 3.91 19.07 -2.57
C GLY A 88 5.26 18.86 -3.28
N MET A 89 5.71 17.62 -3.47
CA MET A 89 6.92 17.33 -4.26
C MET A 89 6.76 17.76 -5.71
N LEU A 90 5.60 17.53 -6.32
CA LEU A 90 5.31 17.92 -7.70
C LEU A 90 5.19 19.45 -7.83
N GLU A 91 4.47 20.10 -6.93
CA GLU A 91 4.25 21.56 -6.95
C GLU A 91 5.53 22.36 -6.68
N GLN A 92 6.49 21.78 -5.97
CA GLN A 92 7.77 22.43 -5.61
C GLN A 92 8.93 21.95 -6.49
N ASP A 93 8.66 21.34 -7.65
CA ASP A 93 9.64 20.86 -8.63
C ASP A 93 10.74 19.96 -8.01
N GLN A 94 10.35 19.11 -7.04
CA GLN A 94 11.29 18.24 -6.34
C GLN A 94 11.49 16.88 -7.02
N LEU A 95 10.70 16.56 -8.04
CA LEU A 95 10.78 15.30 -8.78
C LEU A 95 11.31 15.53 -10.20
N ALA A 96 12.21 14.68 -10.65
CA ALA A 96 12.69 14.70 -12.03
C ALA A 96 11.56 14.31 -13.02
N GLU A 97 10.75 13.31 -12.64
CA GLU A 97 9.57 12.89 -13.37
C GLU A 97 8.36 12.78 -12.42
N PRO A 98 7.11 13.02 -12.89
CA PRO A 98 5.91 12.97 -12.05
C PRO A 98 5.45 11.52 -11.79
N VAL A 99 6.37 10.64 -11.39
CA VAL A 99 6.13 9.23 -11.10
C VAL A 99 6.86 8.82 -9.82
N PHE A 100 6.36 7.76 -9.17
CA PHE A 100 7.09 7.03 -8.14
C PHE A 100 6.91 5.54 -8.40
N SER A 101 7.84 4.74 -7.91
CA SER A 101 7.80 3.29 -8.08
C SER A 101 8.27 2.56 -6.83
N PHE A 102 7.78 1.33 -6.66
CA PHE A 102 8.15 0.44 -5.57
C PHE A 102 8.76 -0.84 -6.12
N TYR A 103 9.82 -1.28 -5.47
CA TYR A 103 10.40 -2.60 -5.62
C TYR A 103 10.47 -3.27 -4.25
N PHE A 104 10.02 -4.51 -4.15
CA PHE A 104 10.15 -5.32 -2.94
C PHE A 104 11.02 -6.53 -3.25
N SER A 105 12.10 -6.70 -2.47
CA SER A 105 13.01 -7.84 -2.64
C SER A 105 12.29 -9.14 -2.32
N ARG A 106 12.50 -10.16 -3.16
CA ARG A 106 12.06 -11.54 -2.89
C ARG A 106 12.96 -12.26 -1.87
N GLN A 107 14.12 -11.68 -1.57
CA GLN A 107 15.07 -12.19 -0.59
C GLN A 107 15.52 -11.01 0.29
N PRO A 108 14.61 -10.45 1.11
CA PRO A 108 14.94 -9.32 1.95
C PRO A 108 15.97 -9.74 3.01
N THR A 109 16.89 -8.83 3.31
CA THR A 109 17.80 -8.93 4.46
C THR A 109 17.41 -7.87 5.48
N TYR A 110 18.05 -7.91 6.65
CA TYR A 110 17.87 -6.84 7.64
C TYR A 110 18.30 -5.46 7.11
N GLU A 111 19.27 -5.42 6.19
CA GLU A 111 19.81 -4.17 5.64
C GLU A 111 19.13 -3.73 4.34
N TYR A 112 18.46 -4.65 3.62
CA TYR A 112 17.84 -4.38 2.33
C TYR A 112 16.52 -5.14 2.15
N GLY A 113 15.41 -4.43 2.19
CA GLY A 113 14.07 -4.97 1.94
C GLY A 113 13.49 -4.66 0.56
N GLY A 114 13.95 -3.57 -0.08
CA GLY A 114 13.37 -3.04 -1.30
C GLY A 114 13.63 -1.54 -1.45
N GLU A 115 12.94 -0.91 -2.40
CA GLU A 115 13.19 0.48 -2.79
C GLU A 115 11.87 1.22 -3.08
N LEU A 116 11.78 2.45 -2.59
CA LEU A 116 10.85 3.47 -3.06
C LEU A 116 11.67 4.48 -3.86
N ILE A 117 11.34 4.63 -5.14
CA ILE A 117 11.97 5.59 -6.03
C ILE A 117 10.99 6.73 -6.25
N LEU A 118 11.34 7.93 -5.79
CA LEU A 118 10.59 9.15 -6.00
C LEU A 118 11.16 9.90 -7.19
N GLY A 119 10.33 10.15 -8.21
CA GLY A 119 10.73 10.89 -9.39
C GLY A 119 11.34 10.06 -10.52
N GLY A 120 11.11 8.74 -10.53
CA GLY A 120 11.64 7.85 -11.57
C GLY A 120 11.29 6.38 -11.39
N ILE A 121 11.85 5.56 -12.28
CA ILE A 121 11.72 4.10 -12.33
C ILE A 121 13.10 3.52 -12.67
N ASP A 122 13.58 2.55 -11.90
CA ASP A 122 14.85 1.88 -12.18
C ASP A 122 14.63 0.66 -13.13
N PRO A 123 15.14 0.70 -14.37
CA PRO A 123 15.03 -0.41 -15.31
C PRO A 123 15.82 -1.66 -14.91
N GLY A 124 16.72 -1.58 -13.92
CA GLY A 124 17.43 -2.73 -13.35
C GLY A 124 16.58 -3.57 -12.40
N LEU A 125 15.45 -3.04 -11.90
CA LEU A 125 14.60 -3.69 -10.89
C LEU A 125 13.42 -4.46 -11.49
N PHE A 126 13.22 -4.42 -12.82
CA PHE A 126 12.18 -5.17 -13.51
C PHE A 126 12.65 -5.69 -14.87
N GLN A 127 11.87 -6.59 -15.46
CA GLN A 127 12.11 -7.12 -16.80
C GLN A 127 10.88 -6.95 -17.69
N GLY A 128 11.11 -6.79 -18.99
CA GLY A 128 10.04 -6.57 -19.95
C GLY A 128 9.54 -5.13 -19.97
N ALA A 129 8.32 -4.93 -20.45
CA ALA A 129 7.70 -3.62 -20.57
C ALA A 129 6.69 -3.37 -19.45
N ILE A 130 6.55 -2.11 -19.03
CA ILE A 130 5.52 -1.69 -18.08
C ILE A 130 4.16 -1.67 -18.79
N THR A 131 3.18 -2.35 -18.20
CA THR A 131 1.78 -2.24 -18.63
C THR A 131 1.13 -1.09 -17.87
N TRP A 132 0.88 0.02 -18.56
CA TRP A 132 0.22 1.19 -17.98
C TRP A 132 -1.30 1.06 -18.09
N VAL A 133 -1.99 1.30 -16.98
CA VAL A 133 -3.44 1.32 -16.92
C VAL A 133 -3.95 2.61 -16.27
N PRO A 134 -5.11 3.13 -16.71
CA PRO A 134 -5.65 4.35 -16.13
C PRO A 134 -6.19 4.10 -14.71
N VAL A 135 -6.05 5.12 -13.87
CA VAL A 135 -6.75 5.15 -12.58
C VAL A 135 -8.24 5.35 -12.83
N THR A 136 -9.08 4.45 -12.32
CA THR A 136 -10.54 4.49 -12.53
C THR A 136 -11.25 5.43 -11.56
N GLN A 137 -10.69 5.63 -10.36
CA GLN A 137 -11.19 6.57 -9.38
C GLN A 137 -10.02 7.24 -8.65
N LYS A 138 -9.85 8.56 -8.85
CA LYS A 138 -8.81 9.39 -8.20
C LYS A 138 -9.13 9.65 -6.73
N LEU A 139 -9.22 8.57 -5.97
CA LEU A 139 -9.33 8.50 -4.53
C LEU A 139 -8.23 7.56 -4.02
N TYR A 140 -8.14 6.40 -4.66
CA TYR A 140 -7.08 5.41 -4.46
C TYR A 140 -6.25 5.25 -5.74
N TRP A 141 -5.16 4.50 -5.66
CA TRP A 141 -4.52 3.90 -6.84
C TRP A 141 -5.37 2.72 -7.33
N GLN A 142 -6.59 3.03 -7.79
CA GLN A 142 -7.60 2.08 -8.21
C GLN A 142 -7.52 1.82 -9.71
N VAL A 143 -7.53 0.55 -10.10
CA VAL A 143 -7.48 0.09 -11.49
C VAL A 143 -8.64 -0.86 -11.80
N ALA A 144 -9.01 -0.96 -13.07
CA ALA A 144 -9.97 -1.95 -13.52
C ALA A 144 -9.31 -3.34 -13.57
N LEU A 145 -10.04 -4.34 -13.10
CA LEU A 145 -9.68 -5.75 -13.20
C LEU A 145 -10.66 -6.43 -14.18
N GLU A 146 -10.10 -6.95 -15.26
CA GLU A 146 -10.82 -7.57 -16.39
C GLU A 146 -11.11 -9.05 -16.11
N GLU A 147 -10.17 -9.73 -15.45
CA GLU A 147 -10.21 -11.17 -15.20
C GLU A 147 -9.66 -11.48 -13.82
N PHE A 148 -10.28 -12.45 -13.15
CA PHE A 148 -9.68 -13.17 -12.03
C PHE A 148 -9.71 -14.66 -12.35
N ALA A 149 -8.59 -15.35 -12.18
CA ALA A 149 -8.47 -16.77 -12.48
C ALA A 149 -7.80 -17.53 -11.34
N ILE A 150 -8.26 -18.76 -11.12
CA ILE A 150 -7.63 -19.73 -10.21
C ILE A 150 -7.19 -20.92 -11.06
N GLY A 151 -5.87 -21.13 -11.12
CA GLY A 151 -5.24 -22.08 -12.02
C GLY A 151 -5.48 -21.70 -13.49
N GLN A 152 -6.04 -22.63 -14.25
CA GLN A 152 -6.39 -22.41 -15.66
C GLN A 152 -7.82 -21.87 -15.84
N SER A 153 -8.61 -21.80 -14.77
CA SER A 153 -10.03 -21.46 -14.83
C SER A 153 -10.26 -19.98 -14.55
N VAL A 154 -10.82 -19.28 -15.54
CA VAL A 154 -11.31 -17.91 -15.38
C VAL A 154 -12.62 -17.93 -14.60
N THR A 155 -12.71 -17.13 -13.54
CA THR A 155 -13.93 -17.03 -12.75
C THR A 155 -14.91 -16.06 -13.40
N SER A 156 -16.20 -16.20 -13.09
CA SER A 156 -17.24 -15.26 -13.53
C SER A 156 -17.33 -14.00 -12.66
N TRP A 157 -16.51 -13.89 -11.60
CA TRP A 157 -16.63 -12.84 -10.57
C TRP A 157 -16.38 -11.43 -11.12
N CYS A 158 -15.47 -11.32 -12.09
CA CYS A 158 -15.17 -10.04 -12.76
C CYS A 158 -15.84 -9.90 -14.13
N SER A 159 -16.86 -10.71 -14.44
CA SER A 159 -17.56 -10.68 -15.74
C SER A 159 -18.27 -9.35 -16.03
N GLN A 160 -18.65 -8.59 -14.99
CA GLN A 160 -19.22 -7.24 -15.11
C GLN A 160 -18.18 -6.13 -14.86
N GLY A 161 -16.90 -6.49 -14.77
CA GLY A 161 -15.80 -5.63 -14.38
C GLY A 161 -15.63 -5.57 -12.86
N CYS A 162 -14.39 -5.76 -12.42
CA CYS A 162 -13.98 -5.58 -11.03
C CYS A 162 -13.14 -4.31 -10.88
N GLN A 163 -13.00 -3.83 -9.65
CA GLN A 163 -12.02 -2.80 -9.29
C GLN A 163 -11.02 -3.39 -8.31
N ALA A 164 -9.76 -2.99 -8.44
CA ALA A 164 -8.70 -3.35 -7.52
C ALA A 164 -7.96 -2.08 -7.07
N ILE A 165 -7.50 -2.06 -5.82
CA ILE A 165 -6.63 -1.01 -5.30
C ILE A 165 -5.23 -1.59 -5.15
N VAL A 166 -4.23 -0.90 -5.70
CA VAL A 166 -2.82 -1.24 -5.48
C VAL A 166 -2.36 -0.50 -4.23
N ASP A 167 -2.30 -1.21 -3.11
CA ASP A 167 -1.99 -0.65 -1.78
C ASP A 167 -0.70 -1.24 -1.20
N THR A 168 0.35 -0.43 -1.14
CA THR A 168 1.65 -0.80 -0.55
C THR A 168 1.60 -0.89 0.97
N GLY A 169 0.55 -0.38 1.62
CA GLY A 169 0.35 -0.44 3.07
C GLY A 169 -0.25 -1.76 3.57
N THR A 170 -0.82 -2.56 2.67
CA THR A 170 -1.46 -3.84 3.00
C THR A 170 -0.62 -5.00 2.47
N PHE A 171 -0.23 -5.94 3.35
CA PHE A 171 0.61 -7.08 2.97
C PHE A 171 -0.17 -8.30 2.44
N LEU A 172 -1.46 -8.42 2.78
CA LEU A 172 -2.34 -9.50 2.30
C LEU A 172 -3.16 -9.05 1.09
N LEU A 173 -3.45 -10.00 0.20
CA LEU A 173 -4.52 -9.80 -0.78
C LEU A 173 -5.87 -9.78 -0.06
N THR A 174 -6.66 -8.74 -0.32
CA THR A 174 -8.02 -8.61 0.19
C THR A 174 -9.02 -8.81 -0.94
N VAL A 175 -10.13 -9.47 -0.62
CA VAL A 175 -11.18 -9.82 -1.58
C VAL A 175 -12.56 -9.55 -0.95
N PRO A 176 -13.59 -9.32 -1.76
CA PRO A 176 -14.96 -9.26 -1.25
C PRO A 176 -15.32 -10.54 -0.50
N GLN A 177 -15.97 -10.40 0.67
CA GLN A 177 -16.35 -11.51 1.55
C GLN A 177 -17.15 -12.60 0.82
N GLU A 178 -17.98 -12.20 -0.15
CA GLU A 178 -18.81 -13.12 -0.96
C GLU A 178 -18.00 -14.10 -1.82
N TYR A 179 -16.73 -13.80 -2.13
CA TYR A 179 -15.85 -14.70 -2.90
C TYR A 179 -14.86 -15.47 -2.02
N LEU A 180 -14.72 -15.08 -0.74
CA LEU A 180 -13.65 -15.58 0.12
C LEU A 180 -13.73 -17.10 0.30
N GLU A 181 -14.90 -17.63 0.65
CA GLU A 181 -15.09 -19.08 0.85
C GLU A 181 -14.75 -19.87 -0.41
N SER A 182 -15.26 -19.44 -1.58
CA SER A 182 -14.97 -20.11 -2.86
C SER A 182 -13.49 -20.03 -3.26
N ILE A 183 -12.79 -18.94 -2.95
CA ILE A 183 -11.33 -18.86 -3.16
C ILE A 183 -10.61 -19.87 -2.27
N LEU A 184 -10.93 -19.89 -0.99
CA LEU A 184 -10.26 -20.74 -0.02
C LEU A 184 -10.47 -22.22 -0.33
N GLU A 185 -11.70 -22.61 -0.68
CA GLU A 185 -12.01 -23.97 -1.14
C GLU A 185 -11.20 -24.34 -2.40
N ALA A 186 -11.15 -23.45 -3.40
CA ALA A 186 -10.41 -23.69 -4.64
C ALA A 186 -8.88 -23.77 -4.43
N LEU A 187 -8.37 -23.13 -3.38
CA LEU A 187 -6.97 -23.21 -2.96
C LEU A 187 -6.69 -24.37 -1.99
N GLY A 188 -7.71 -25.08 -1.52
CA GLY A 188 -7.57 -26.14 -0.51
C GLY A 188 -7.20 -25.61 0.88
N ALA A 189 -7.48 -24.32 1.15
CA ALA A 189 -7.23 -23.70 2.44
C ALA A 189 -8.30 -24.06 3.47
N GLN A 190 -7.88 -24.25 4.71
CA GLN A 190 -8.74 -24.59 5.84
C GLN A 190 -8.72 -23.49 6.88
N GLU A 191 -9.86 -23.24 7.52
CA GLU A 191 -9.94 -22.33 8.65
C GLU A 191 -9.25 -22.93 9.87
N THR A 192 -8.44 -22.10 10.55
CA THR A 192 -7.72 -22.43 11.78
C THR A 192 -7.94 -21.32 12.80
N SER A 193 -7.46 -21.53 14.03
CA SER A 193 -7.47 -20.49 15.07
C SER A 193 -6.64 -19.24 14.74
N TYR A 194 -5.80 -19.29 13.70
CA TYR A 194 -4.89 -18.20 13.31
C TYR A 194 -5.24 -17.60 11.93
N GLY A 195 -6.40 -17.94 11.36
CA GLY A 195 -6.79 -17.59 9.99
C GLY A 195 -6.82 -18.81 9.09
N TYR A 196 -6.56 -18.63 7.80
CA TYR A 196 -6.61 -19.71 6.82
C TYR A 196 -5.23 -20.30 6.55
N ALA A 197 -5.13 -21.62 6.50
CA ALA A 197 -3.87 -22.33 6.30
C ALA A 197 -4.01 -23.46 5.28
N VAL A 198 -2.89 -23.86 4.69
CA VAL A 198 -2.74 -25.00 3.79
C VAL A 198 -1.64 -25.91 4.31
N ASP A 199 -1.58 -27.17 3.88
CA ASP A 199 -0.44 -28.03 4.16
C ASP A 199 0.78 -27.52 3.38
N CYS A 200 1.90 -27.27 4.08
CA CYS A 200 3.15 -26.84 3.47
C CYS A 200 3.63 -27.82 2.39
N ALA A 201 3.34 -29.12 2.54
CA ALA A 201 3.66 -30.15 1.56
C ALA A 201 2.87 -30.01 0.25
N ASP A 202 1.68 -29.42 0.31
CA ASP A 202 0.77 -29.26 -0.84
C ASP A 202 1.01 -27.96 -1.61
N THR A 203 1.79 -27.02 -1.07
CA THR A 203 2.05 -25.70 -1.69
C THR A 203 2.58 -25.78 -3.13
N GLN A 204 3.34 -26.81 -3.47
CA GLN A 204 3.87 -27.02 -4.83
C GLN A 204 2.79 -27.43 -5.84
N HIS A 205 1.67 -27.97 -5.37
CA HIS A 205 0.54 -28.44 -6.19
C HIS A 205 -0.61 -27.43 -6.24
N MET A 206 -0.54 -26.35 -5.46
CA MET A 206 -1.57 -25.33 -5.44
C MET A 206 -1.66 -24.58 -6.78
N PRO A 207 -2.87 -24.19 -7.21
CA PRO A 207 -3.05 -23.51 -8.48
C PRO A 207 -2.63 -22.04 -8.36
N PRO A 208 -1.91 -21.45 -9.35
CA PRO A 208 -1.62 -20.02 -9.32
C PRO A 208 -2.92 -19.20 -9.34
N ILE A 209 -2.89 -18.00 -8.77
CA ILE A 209 -3.94 -17.00 -8.97
C ILE A 209 -3.49 -16.00 -10.03
N ALA A 210 -4.38 -15.54 -10.89
CA ALA A 210 -4.03 -14.59 -11.93
C ALA A 210 -5.06 -13.46 -12.06
N PHE A 211 -4.54 -12.27 -12.38
CA PHE A 211 -5.29 -11.04 -12.57
C PHE A 211 -5.13 -10.57 -14.02
N GLY A 212 -6.22 -10.27 -14.70
CA GLY A 212 -6.21 -9.60 -16.00
C GLY A 212 -6.33 -8.09 -15.82
N ILE A 213 -5.28 -7.35 -16.14
CA ILE A 213 -5.22 -5.89 -15.95
C ILE A 213 -4.61 -5.26 -17.21
N GLY A 214 -5.37 -4.44 -17.93
CA GLY A 214 -4.88 -3.72 -19.11
C GLY A 214 -4.47 -4.66 -20.25
N GLY A 215 -5.17 -5.78 -20.43
CA GLY A 215 -4.82 -6.82 -21.39
C GLY A 215 -3.60 -7.69 -21.01
N ALA A 216 -2.93 -7.41 -19.89
CA ALA A 216 -1.86 -8.26 -19.35
C ALA A 216 -2.43 -9.24 -18.33
N ARG A 217 -1.95 -10.49 -18.36
CA ARG A 217 -2.28 -11.51 -17.36
C ARG A 217 -1.13 -11.64 -16.36
N LEU A 218 -1.35 -11.16 -15.14
CA LEU A 218 -0.39 -11.17 -14.04
C LEU A 218 -0.67 -12.38 -13.14
N ALA A 219 0.17 -13.41 -13.24
CA ALA A 219 0.03 -14.63 -12.45
C ALA A 219 0.94 -14.60 -11.21
N LEU A 220 0.40 -15.02 -10.07
CA LEU A 220 1.11 -15.24 -8.83
C LEU A 220 1.21 -16.74 -8.57
N SER A 221 2.42 -17.23 -8.38
CA SER A 221 2.66 -18.61 -7.92
C SER A 221 2.24 -18.78 -6.46
N PRO A 222 2.00 -20.02 -5.98
CA PRO A 222 1.71 -20.30 -4.57
C PRO A 222 2.67 -19.63 -3.59
N SER A 223 3.96 -19.62 -3.91
CA SER A 223 5.00 -18.97 -3.09
C SER A 223 4.84 -17.46 -2.94
N ALA A 224 3.95 -16.81 -3.70
CA ALA A 224 3.68 -15.38 -3.61
C ALA A 224 2.46 -15.05 -2.74
N TYR A 225 1.59 -16.02 -2.44
CA TYR A 225 0.38 -15.80 -1.62
C TYR A 225 0.23 -16.79 -0.45
N VAL A 226 1.17 -17.73 -0.28
CA VAL A 226 1.31 -18.57 0.92
C VAL A 226 2.55 -18.14 1.69
N LEU A 227 2.38 -17.88 2.98
CA LEU A 227 3.48 -17.59 3.91
C LEU A 227 3.99 -18.91 4.51
N ASN A 228 5.30 -19.14 4.42
CA ASN A 228 5.99 -20.30 5.01
C ASN A 228 6.81 -19.92 6.24
#